data_AF-A0AA85AXT7-F1
#
_entry.id   AF-A0AA85AXT7-F1
#
_cell.length_a   1.000
_cell.length_b   1.000
_cell.length_c   1.000
_cell.angle_alpha   90.00
_cell.angle_beta   90.00
_cell.angle_gamma   90.00
#
_symmetry.space_group_name_H-M   'P 1'
#
loop_
_entity.id
_entity.type
_entity.pdbx_description
1 polymer ?
#
loop_
_entity_poly.entity_id
_entity_poly.type
_entity_poly.pdbx_seq_one_letter_code
_entity_poly.pdbx_strand_id
1 'polypeptide(L)'
;MSEIEHCGIFDSLLTTNRHGFTLVICCMMVSGAASRTAPIFQLGKCLAVPMQLHVANRQRLCNRIRDKISSLDTSKSLTHNLSGVFVVLQGGTDTFLGDSDAANVFRQESFFHWTFGVLEPDCYRTIEVATGRSTLFIPKIPEEATIYDGELASLEQCSKKYNVDETHYTDEIASYLSLWSATLLLT
;
A
#
# COMPACT_ATOMS: atom_id res chain seq x y z
N MET A 1 40.28 -29.74 -5.02
CA MET A 1 41.21 -28.70 -4.52
C MET A 1 40.35 -27.65 -3.85
N SER A 2 40.46 -27.66 -2.53
CA SER A 2 39.73 -26.87 -1.55
C SER A 2 40.22 -25.44 -1.53
N GLU A 3 39.31 -24.47 -1.63
CA GLU A 3 39.55 -23.15 -1.05
C GLU A 3 38.47 -22.87 0.00
N ILE A 4 38.99 -22.71 1.21
CA ILE A 4 38.32 -22.49 2.47
C ILE A 4 38.32 -20.97 2.64
N GLU A 5 37.15 -20.32 2.54
CA GLU A 5 37.05 -18.93 2.99
C GLU A 5 36.70 -18.92 4.48
N HIS A 6 37.64 -18.35 5.23
CA HIS A 6 37.75 -18.33 6.66
C HIS A 6 36.62 -17.53 7.32
N CYS A 7 36.01 -18.16 8.32
CA CYS A 7 35.14 -17.55 9.32
C CYS A 7 35.93 -16.47 10.08
N GLY A 8 35.59 -15.19 9.86
CA GLY A 8 36.10 -14.07 10.63
C GLY A 8 35.40 -13.98 11.97
N ILE A 9 36.00 -14.60 12.99
CA ILE A 9 35.67 -14.42 14.41
C ILE A 9 36.04 -12.97 14.78
N PHE A 10 35.04 -12.13 15.07
CA PHE A 10 35.29 -10.81 15.64
C PHE A 10 35.51 -10.96 17.15
N ASP A 11 36.75 -10.81 17.58
CA ASP A 11 37.15 -10.78 18.98
C ASP A 11 36.42 -9.65 19.72
N SER A 12 35.84 -10.02 20.86
CA SER A 12 35.20 -9.09 21.79
C SER A 12 36.29 -8.29 22.53
N LEU A 13 36.60 -7.10 22.05
CA LEU A 13 37.46 -6.15 22.76
C LEU A 13 36.66 -5.50 23.89
N LEU A 14 36.75 -6.09 25.08
CA LEU A 14 36.37 -5.46 26.35
C LEU A 14 37.43 -4.41 26.73
N THR A 15 37.18 -3.14 26.41
CA THR A 15 37.92 -2.02 27.01
C THR A 15 37.15 -1.45 28.20
N THR A 16 37.63 -1.73 29.41
CA THR A 16 37.16 -1.11 30.66
C THR A 16 37.64 0.34 30.75
N ASN A 17 36.72 1.30 30.92
CA ASN A 17 37.05 2.68 31.28
C ASN A 17 36.40 3.07 32.62
N ARG A 18 37.14 3.80 33.46
CA ARG A 18 37.01 3.90 34.92
C ARG A 18 35.88 4.79 35.46
N HIS A 19 34.88 5.15 34.66
CA HIS A 19 33.74 5.94 35.14
C HIS A 19 32.43 5.27 34.72
N GLY A 20 31.72 4.74 35.72
CA GLY A 20 30.56 3.86 35.58
C GLY A 20 29.34 4.51 34.92
N PHE A 21 29.36 4.57 33.59
CA PHE A 21 28.17 4.81 32.77
C PHE A 21 28.04 3.65 31.76
N THR A 22 27.16 2.71 32.08
CA THR A 22 26.79 1.61 31.18
C THR A 22 25.84 2.14 30.12
N LEU A 23 26.36 2.54 28.96
CA LEU A 23 25.54 2.78 27.77
C LEU A 23 25.25 1.42 27.13
N VAL A 24 24.08 0.85 27.41
CA VAL A 24 23.58 -0.32 26.70
C VAL A 24 23.21 0.14 25.29
N ILE A 25 24.16 0.08 24.35
CA ILE A 25 23.84 0.12 22.92
C ILE A 25 23.19 -1.22 22.61
N CYS A 26 21.86 -1.24 22.69
CA CYS A 26 21.06 -2.34 22.18
C CYS A 26 21.25 -2.36 20.66
N CYS A 27 22.22 -3.15 20.20
CA CYS A 27 22.35 -3.50 18.80
C CYS A 27 21.15 -4.38 18.47
N MET A 28 20.05 -3.77 18.03
CA MET A 28 18.96 -4.50 17.41
C MET A 28 19.55 -5.23 16.21
N MET A 29 19.64 -6.55 16.32
CA MET A 29 19.92 -7.42 15.20
C MET A 29 18.78 -7.22 14.19
N VAL A 30 19.04 -6.46 13.14
CA VAL A 30 18.22 -6.51 11.93
C VAL A 30 18.51 -7.86 11.31
N SER A 31 17.69 -8.84 11.67
CA SER A 31 17.64 -10.13 11.03
C SER A 31 17.47 -9.91 9.53
N GLY A 32 18.33 -10.56 8.73
CA GLY A 32 18.44 -10.36 7.30
C GLY A 32 17.11 -10.53 6.59
N ALA A 33 16.48 -9.42 6.23
CA ALA A 33 15.46 -9.41 5.20
C ALA A 33 16.19 -9.45 3.86
N ALA A 34 16.06 -10.56 3.13
CA ALA A 34 16.33 -10.57 1.70
C ALA A 34 15.66 -9.32 1.11
N SER A 35 16.46 -8.41 0.56
CA SER A 35 15.97 -7.14 0.01
C SER A 35 15.08 -7.47 -1.18
N ARG A 36 13.77 -7.64 -0.91
CA ARG A 36 12.76 -7.61 -1.96
C ARG A 36 12.85 -6.21 -2.52
N THR A 37 13.43 -6.09 -3.72
CA THR A 37 13.43 -4.82 -4.43
C THR A 37 11.98 -4.36 -4.52
N ALA A 38 11.74 -3.19 -3.94
CA ALA A 38 10.48 -2.47 -4.01
C ALA A 38 9.88 -2.53 -5.43
N PRO A 39 8.58 -2.79 -5.60
CA PRO A 39 7.97 -2.75 -6.92
C PRO A 39 8.09 -1.34 -7.51
N ILE A 40 8.42 -1.29 -8.80
CA ILE A 40 8.62 -0.05 -9.55
C ILE A 40 7.66 -0.01 -10.73
N PHE A 41 7.17 1.18 -11.05
CA PHE A 41 6.59 1.48 -12.35
C PHE A 41 7.69 2.02 -13.26
N GLN A 42 7.89 1.38 -14.41
CA GLN A 42 8.86 1.83 -15.41
C GLN A 42 8.42 1.41 -16.80
N LEU A 43 8.47 2.35 -17.75
CA LEU A 43 8.25 2.07 -19.16
C LEU A 43 9.61 2.02 -19.88
N GLY A 44 10.06 0.83 -20.27
CA GLY A 44 11.34 0.66 -20.97
C GLY A 44 12.51 1.27 -20.21
N LYS A 45 13.20 2.24 -20.83
CA LYS A 45 14.37 2.95 -20.25
C LYS A 45 14.01 4.27 -19.54
N CYS A 46 12.73 4.56 -19.36
CA CYS A 46 12.27 5.77 -18.69
C CYS A 46 12.56 5.75 -17.18
N LEU A 47 12.21 6.83 -16.48
CA LEU A 47 12.34 6.94 -15.03
C LEU A 47 11.61 5.79 -14.33
N ALA A 48 12.33 5.09 -13.45
CA ALA A 48 11.74 4.12 -12.54
C ALA A 48 11.10 4.84 -11.35
N VAL A 49 9.80 4.67 -11.18
CA VAL A 49 9.03 5.27 -10.08
C VAL A 49 8.73 4.18 -9.04
N PRO A 50 9.30 4.26 -7.82
CA PRO A 50 9.05 3.25 -6.80
C PRO A 50 7.64 3.40 -6.21
N MET A 51 6.92 2.29 -6.06
CA MET A 51 5.57 2.29 -5.49
C MET A 51 5.54 2.72 -4.02
N GLN A 52 6.68 2.70 -3.33
CA GLN A 52 6.91 3.27 -2.00
C GLN A 52 6.49 4.74 -1.92
N LEU A 53 6.54 5.48 -3.04
CA LEU A 53 5.99 6.83 -3.12
C LEU A 53 4.52 6.88 -2.68
N HIS A 54 3.71 5.95 -3.20
CA HIS A 54 2.29 5.88 -2.90
C HIS A 54 2.03 5.39 -1.48
N VAL A 55 2.84 4.44 -0.97
CA VAL A 55 2.80 4.02 0.44
C VAL A 55 3.02 5.20 1.38
N ALA A 56 4.05 6.01 1.12
CA ALA A 56 4.35 7.19 1.91
C ALA A 56 3.21 8.23 1.85
N ASN A 57 2.54 8.37 0.71
CA ASN A 57 1.37 9.25 0.56
C ASN A 57 0.18 8.79 1.42
N ARG A 58 -0.12 7.48 1.43
CA ARG A 58 -1.19 6.93 2.30
C ARG A 58 -0.88 7.17 3.78
N GLN A 59 0.36 6.95 4.20
CA GLN A 59 0.80 7.22 5.57
C GLN A 59 0.63 8.70 5.95
N ARG A 60 1.03 9.63 5.07
CA ARG A 60 0.84 11.07 5.26
C ARG A 60 -0.64 11.45 5.38
N LEU A 61 -1.48 10.85 4.54
CA LEU A 61 -2.92 11.06 4.58
C LEU A 61 -3.52 10.60 5.90
N CYS A 62 -3.23 9.36 6.32
CA CYS A 62 -3.70 8.83 7.60
C CYS A 62 -3.25 9.70 8.76
N ASN A 63 -1.96 10.06 8.83
CA ASN A 63 -1.43 10.92 9.89
C ASN A 63 -2.20 12.26 9.95
N ARG A 64 -2.41 12.91 8.80
CA ARG A 64 -3.12 14.19 8.75
C ARG A 64 -4.59 14.09 9.14
N ILE A 65 -5.26 12.97 8.81
CA ILE A 65 -6.62 12.71 9.25
C ILE A 65 -6.65 12.50 10.77
N ARG A 66 -5.73 11.69 11.31
CA ARG A 66 -5.61 11.46 12.76
C ARG A 66 -5.40 12.76 13.52
N ASP A 67 -4.45 13.59 13.09
CA ASP A 67 -4.18 14.89 13.70
C ASP A 67 -5.41 15.81 13.68
N LYS A 68 -6.13 15.86 12.54
CA LYS A 68 -7.36 16.64 12.42
C LYS A 68 -8.45 16.16 13.35
N ILE A 69 -8.71 14.85 13.41
CA ILE A 69 -9.72 14.28 14.30
C ILE A 69 -9.36 14.59 15.75
N SER A 70 -8.11 14.35 16.17
CA SER A 70 -7.62 14.70 17.51
C SER A 70 -7.77 16.19 17.85
N SER A 71 -7.66 17.09 16.86
CA SER A 71 -7.83 18.53 17.07
C SER A 71 -9.28 19.00 17.14
N LEU A 72 -10.21 18.29 16.49
CA LEU A 72 -11.63 18.64 16.44
C LEU A 72 -12.38 18.19 17.68
N ASP A 73 -11.86 17.18 18.36
CA ASP A 73 -12.62 16.46 19.37
C ASP A 73 -12.28 16.89 20.81
N THR A 74 -13.05 17.86 21.30
CA THR A 74 -13.28 18.11 22.75
C THR A 74 -14.65 17.57 23.20
N SER A 75 -15.54 17.22 22.28
CA SER A 75 -16.88 16.71 22.60
C SER A 75 -17.29 15.62 21.62
N LYS A 76 -17.57 14.42 22.16
CA LYS A 76 -18.28 13.26 21.57
C LYS A 76 -17.40 12.01 21.35
N SER A 77 -17.98 10.88 21.75
CA SER A 77 -17.43 9.54 21.98
C SER A 77 -16.78 8.81 20.78
N LEU A 78 -16.60 9.46 19.63
CA LEU A 78 -16.04 8.84 18.41
C LEU A 78 -14.50 8.71 18.45
N THR A 79 -13.89 9.19 19.54
CA THR A 79 -12.50 9.65 19.63
C THR A 79 -11.52 8.68 20.24
N HIS A 80 -12.01 7.70 20.98
CA HIS A 80 -11.12 6.78 21.68
C HIS A 80 -10.70 5.59 20.80
N ASN A 81 -11.34 5.39 19.65
CA ASN A 81 -10.95 4.33 18.72
C ASN A 81 -11.21 4.72 17.27
N LEU A 82 -10.14 4.99 16.52
CA LEU A 82 -10.20 5.22 15.07
C LEU A 82 -10.42 3.92 14.26
N SER A 83 -10.46 2.77 14.93
CA SER A 83 -10.83 1.49 14.33
C SER A 83 -12.21 1.60 13.71
N GLY A 84 -12.36 1.12 12.48
CA GLY A 84 -13.62 1.23 11.75
C GLY A 84 -13.80 2.53 10.96
N VAL A 85 -12.83 3.46 10.99
CA VAL A 85 -12.84 4.63 10.09
C VAL A 85 -12.04 4.31 8.83
N PHE A 86 -12.70 4.33 7.68
CA PHE A 86 -12.09 4.01 6.39
C PHE A 86 -12.19 5.19 5.43
N VAL A 87 -11.10 5.49 4.74
CA VAL A 87 -11.13 6.32 3.54
C VAL A 87 -11.49 5.42 2.38
N VAL A 88 -12.54 5.73 1.62
CA VAL A 88 -13.00 4.97 0.46
C VAL A 88 -12.94 5.88 -0.75
N LEU A 89 -12.23 5.46 -1.80
CA LEU A 89 -12.03 6.32 -2.95
C LEU A 89 -12.24 5.51 -4.23
N GLN A 90 -13.09 6.05 -5.11
CA GLN A 90 -13.44 5.47 -6.40
C GLN A 90 -12.43 5.87 -7.47
N GLY A 91 -12.08 4.94 -8.36
CA GLY A 91 -11.24 5.17 -9.53
C GLY A 91 -11.97 5.79 -10.69
N GLY A 92 -11.19 6.16 -11.70
CA GLY A 92 -11.73 6.51 -12.99
C GLY A 92 -12.35 5.28 -13.66
N THR A 93 -13.37 5.53 -14.46
CA THR A 93 -14.00 4.56 -15.36
C THR A 93 -13.63 4.94 -16.79
N ASP A 94 -13.60 3.96 -17.69
CA ASP A 94 -13.40 4.21 -19.11
C ASP A 94 -14.48 5.13 -19.67
N THR A 95 -14.10 5.93 -20.66
CA THR A 95 -15.02 6.81 -21.38
C THR A 95 -14.92 6.52 -22.86
N PHE A 96 -16.03 6.65 -23.56
CA PHE A 96 -16.13 6.30 -24.98
C PHE A 96 -16.37 7.54 -25.84
N LEU A 97 -16.02 7.45 -27.11
CA LEU A 97 -16.23 8.53 -28.06
C LEU A 97 -17.72 8.57 -28.47
N GLY A 98 -18.49 9.40 -27.78
CA GLY A 98 -19.94 9.51 -28.01
C GLY A 98 -20.63 8.17 -27.80
N ASP A 99 -21.43 7.76 -28.79
CA ASP A 99 -22.18 6.49 -28.76
C ASP A 99 -21.43 5.32 -29.45
N SER A 100 -20.15 5.51 -29.80
CA SER A 100 -19.33 4.44 -30.38
C SER A 100 -18.69 3.55 -29.33
N ASP A 101 -18.25 2.36 -29.74
CA ASP A 101 -17.47 1.42 -28.93
C ASP A 101 -15.98 1.79 -28.82
N ALA A 102 -15.56 2.94 -29.37
CA ALA A 102 -14.19 3.41 -29.31
C ALA A 102 -13.89 4.06 -27.95
N ALA A 103 -13.08 3.38 -27.12
CA ALA A 103 -12.63 3.90 -25.83
C ALA A 103 -11.61 5.04 -26.00
N ASN A 104 -11.76 6.10 -25.20
CA ASN A 104 -10.73 7.11 -25.01
C ASN A 104 -9.55 6.51 -24.23
N VAL A 105 -8.36 7.08 -24.40
CA VAL A 105 -7.19 6.66 -23.61
C VAL A 105 -7.46 6.95 -22.13
N PHE A 106 -7.52 5.88 -21.34
CA PHE A 106 -7.76 5.99 -19.91
C PHE A 106 -6.64 6.75 -19.19
N ARG A 107 -7.04 7.67 -18.33
CA ARG A 107 -6.17 8.34 -17.37
C ARG A 107 -6.83 8.36 -16.01
N GLN A 108 -6.14 7.79 -15.03
CA GLN A 108 -6.63 7.65 -13.67
C GLN A 108 -6.99 8.99 -13.01
N GLU A 109 -7.99 8.94 -12.13
CA GLU A 109 -8.37 10.05 -11.25
C GLU A 109 -7.17 10.47 -10.37
N SER A 110 -6.97 11.77 -10.16
CA SER A 110 -5.71 12.30 -9.61
C SER A 110 -5.49 11.94 -8.14
N PHE A 111 -6.52 11.95 -7.30
CA PHE A 111 -6.41 11.51 -5.91
C PHE A 111 -6.17 9.99 -5.84
N PHE A 112 -6.77 9.21 -6.76
CA PHE A 112 -6.52 7.77 -6.96
C PHE A 112 -5.09 7.49 -7.28
N HIS A 113 -4.60 8.14 -8.32
CA HIS A 113 -3.23 8.00 -8.71
C HIS A 113 -2.27 8.43 -7.58
N TRP A 114 -2.52 9.54 -6.89
CA TRP A 114 -1.66 10.02 -5.80
C TRP A 114 -1.51 9.01 -4.66
N THR A 115 -2.60 8.33 -4.29
CA THR A 115 -2.62 7.40 -3.14
C THR A 115 -2.15 5.98 -3.47
N PHE A 116 -2.40 5.46 -4.68
CA PHE A 116 -2.13 4.05 -5.02
C PHE A 116 -1.34 3.83 -6.31
N GLY A 117 -1.30 4.79 -7.23
CA GLY A 117 -0.56 4.64 -8.49
C GLY A 117 -1.14 3.62 -9.47
N VAL A 118 -2.38 3.18 -9.26
CA VAL A 118 -3.09 2.21 -10.11
C VAL A 118 -3.40 2.82 -11.47
N LEU A 119 -3.29 1.98 -12.49
CA LEU A 119 -3.48 2.37 -13.90
C LEU A 119 -4.73 1.77 -14.52
N GLU A 120 -5.29 0.72 -13.91
CA GLU A 120 -6.50 0.07 -14.36
C GLU A 120 -7.75 0.88 -14.00
N PRO A 121 -8.78 0.89 -14.89
CA PRO A 121 -10.06 1.51 -14.63
C PRO A 121 -10.90 0.70 -13.64
N ASP A 122 -12.02 1.29 -13.21
CA ASP A 122 -13.10 0.65 -12.44
C ASP A 122 -12.65 0.02 -11.11
N CYS A 123 -11.53 0.49 -10.58
CA CYS A 123 -11.00 0.08 -9.29
C CYS A 123 -11.58 0.93 -8.16
N TYR A 124 -11.67 0.34 -6.97
CA TYR A 124 -11.91 1.06 -5.71
C TYR A 124 -10.74 0.84 -4.77
N ARG A 125 -10.60 1.69 -3.76
CA ARG A 125 -9.60 1.48 -2.73
C ARG A 125 -10.10 1.91 -1.38
N THR A 126 -9.57 1.26 -0.35
CA THR A 126 -9.83 1.62 1.03
C THR A 126 -8.53 1.80 1.79
N ILE A 127 -8.53 2.72 2.74
CA ILE A 127 -7.44 2.90 3.70
C ILE A 127 -8.06 2.99 5.10
N GLU A 128 -7.70 2.06 5.97
CA GLU A 128 -8.08 2.13 7.38
C GLU A 128 -7.25 3.21 8.08
N VAL A 129 -7.90 4.21 8.67
CA VAL A 129 -7.20 5.38 9.23
C VAL A 129 -6.35 5.02 10.46
N ALA A 130 -6.84 4.09 11.28
CA ALA A 130 -6.16 3.65 12.50
C ALA A 130 -4.83 2.95 12.21
N THR A 131 -4.86 1.94 11.34
CA THR A 131 -3.72 1.06 11.05
C THR A 131 -2.89 1.52 9.85
N GLY A 132 -3.49 2.30 8.94
CA GLY A 132 -2.92 2.61 7.64
C GLY A 132 -3.04 1.46 6.63
N ARG A 133 -3.76 0.38 6.97
CA ARG A 133 -3.97 -0.78 6.10
C ARG A 133 -4.67 -0.36 4.82
N SER A 134 -4.10 -0.75 3.70
CA SER A 134 -4.49 -0.35 2.36
C SER A 134 -4.98 -1.54 1.54
N THR A 135 -6.20 -1.44 1.02
CA THR A 135 -6.83 -2.49 0.24
C THR A 135 -7.23 -1.95 -1.13
N LEU A 136 -6.88 -2.70 -2.18
CA LEU A 136 -7.26 -2.42 -3.56
C LEU A 136 -8.41 -3.36 -3.98
N PHE A 137 -9.42 -2.82 -4.63
CA PHE A 137 -10.52 -3.59 -5.20
C PHE A 137 -10.47 -3.46 -6.72
N ILE A 138 -10.36 -4.59 -7.42
CA ILE A 138 -10.17 -4.66 -8.88
C ILE A 138 -11.42 -5.29 -9.50
N PRO A 139 -11.88 -4.82 -10.68
CA PRO A 139 -13.02 -5.43 -11.35
C PRO A 139 -12.76 -6.91 -11.63
N LYS A 140 -13.79 -7.72 -11.40
CA LYS A 140 -13.77 -9.13 -11.78
C LYS A 140 -14.05 -9.21 -13.28
N ILE A 141 -13.02 -9.54 -14.04
CA ILE A 141 -13.09 -9.65 -15.49
C ILE A 141 -13.44 -11.11 -15.87
N PRO A 142 -14.42 -11.34 -16.77
CA PRO A 142 -14.75 -12.69 -17.22
C PRO A 142 -13.58 -13.33 -17.96
N GLU A 143 -13.43 -14.65 -17.85
CA GLU A 143 -12.33 -15.38 -18.47
C GLU A 143 -12.29 -15.22 -20.00
N GLU A 144 -13.45 -15.09 -20.64
CA GLU A 144 -13.59 -14.82 -22.08
C GLU A 144 -12.87 -13.53 -22.51
N ALA A 145 -12.73 -12.55 -21.61
CA ALA A 145 -12.06 -11.29 -21.92
C ALA A 145 -10.55 -11.43 -22.09
N THR A 146 -9.96 -12.50 -21.55
CA THR A 146 -8.52 -12.76 -21.73
C THR A 146 -8.13 -12.91 -23.20
N ILE A 147 -9.08 -13.26 -24.06
CA ILE A 147 -8.89 -13.42 -25.51
C ILE A 147 -8.53 -12.08 -26.16
N TYR A 148 -9.10 -10.97 -25.67
CA TYR A 148 -8.93 -9.64 -26.27
C TYR A 148 -8.14 -8.66 -25.39
N ASP A 149 -8.24 -8.75 -24.05
CA ASP A 149 -7.56 -7.86 -23.11
C ASP A 149 -6.21 -8.43 -22.60
N GLY A 150 -5.96 -9.71 -22.84
CA GLY A 150 -4.75 -10.41 -22.41
C GLY A 150 -4.86 -11.09 -21.04
N GLU A 151 -3.72 -11.53 -20.51
CA GLU A 151 -3.68 -12.29 -19.26
C GLU A 151 -4.11 -11.44 -18.05
N LEU A 152 -5.08 -11.96 -17.29
CA LEU A 152 -5.55 -11.32 -16.06
C LEU A 152 -4.54 -11.54 -14.94
N ALA A 153 -4.08 -10.44 -14.36
CA ALA A 153 -3.27 -10.50 -13.15
C ALA A 153 -4.10 -11.04 -11.97
N SER A 154 -3.55 -12.03 -11.27
CA SER A 154 -4.11 -12.51 -10.01
C SER A 154 -4.10 -11.41 -8.93
N LEU A 155 -4.99 -11.54 -7.94
CA LEU A 155 -5.06 -10.59 -6.81
C LEU A 155 -3.72 -10.45 -6.07
N GLU A 156 -2.96 -11.55 -5.94
CA GLU A 156 -1.62 -11.52 -5.33
C GLU A 156 -0.60 -10.76 -6.20
N GLN A 157 -0.65 -10.92 -7.52
CA GLN A 157 0.19 -10.14 -8.43
C GLN A 157 -0.16 -8.66 -8.35
N CYS A 158 -1.44 -8.30 -8.27
CA CYS A 158 -1.86 -6.91 -8.11
C CYS A 158 -1.43 -6.32 -6.77
N SER A 159 -1.56 -7.07 -5.67
CA SER A 159 -1.08 -6.64 -4.35
C SER A 159 0.43 -6.34 -4.38
N LYS A 160 1.21 -7.24 -4.99
CA LYS A 160 2.67 -7.06 -5.17
C LYS A 160 2.99 -5.90 -6.11
N LYS A 161 2.29 -5.76 -7.24
CA LYS A 161 2.48 -4.69 -8.22
C LYS A 161 2.28 -3.31 -7.60
N TYR A 162 1.23 -3.14 -6.80
CA TYR A 162 0.86 -1.85 -6.23
C TYR A 162 1.36 -1.60 -4.81
N ASN A 163 2.05 -2.57 -4.22
CA ASN A 163 2.55 -2.50 -2.85
C ASN A 163 1.43 -2.14 -1.86
N VAL A 164 0.34 -2.91 -1.92
CA VAL A 164 -0.84 -2.80 -1.05
C VAL A 164 -0.96 -4.05 -0.19
N ASP A 165 -1.58 -3.91 0.99
CA ASP A 165 -1.66 -4.97 1.98
C ASP A 165 -2.58 -6.10 1.53
N GLU A 166 -3.70 -5.76 0.91
CA GLU A 166 -4.71 -6.71 0.45
C GLU A 166 -5.29 -6.29 -0.92
N THR A 167 -5.78 -7.26 -1.68
CA THR A 167 -6.50 -7.02 -2.94
C THR A 167 -7.67 -7.97 -3.06
N HIS A 168 -8.85 -7.43 -3.38
CA HIS A 168 -10.12 -8.16 -3.50
C HIS A 168 -10.88 -7.73 -4.76
N TYR A 169 -12.02 -8.35 -5.05
CA TYR A 169 -12.85 -7.93 -6.18
C TYR A 169 -13.82 -6.81 -5.80
N THR A 170 -14.19 -5.96 -6.77
CA THR A 170 -15.05 -4.79 -6.54
C THR A 170 -16.45 -5.12 -6.06
N ASP A 171 -17.00 -6.27 -6.47
CA ASP A 171 -18.30 -6.79 -6.00
C ASP A 171 -18.29 -7.18 -4.52
N GLU A 172 -17.10 -7.41 -3.94
CA GLU A 172 -16.94 -7.82 -2.54
C GLU A 172 -16.73 -6.63 -1.57
N ILE A 173 -16.65 -5.39 -2.07
CA ILE A 173 -16.32 -4.22 -1.25
C ILE A 173 -17.25 -4.02 -0.05
N ALA A 174 -18.57 -4.18 -0.26
CA ALA A 174 -19.56 -4.02 0.80
C ALA A 174 -19.42 -5.12 1.87
N SER A 175 -19.15 -6.35 1.43
CA SER A 175 -18.92 -7.51 2.30
C SER A 175 -17.70 -7.31 3.19
N TYR A 176 -16.59 -6.84 2.61
CA TYR A 176 -15.36 -6.58 3.36
C TYR A 176 -15.48 -5.40 4.33
N LEU A 177 -16.13 -4.30 3.92
CA LEU A 177 -16.39 -3.17 4.83
C LEU A 177 -17.25 -3.57 6.03
N SER A 178 -18.25 -4.43 5.80
CA SER A 178 -19.07 -5.00 6.89
C SER A 178 -18.25 -5.93 7.79
N LEU A 179 -17.43 -6.81 7.20
CA LEU A 179 -16.55 -7.73 7.92
C LEU A 179 -15.56 -6.98 8.81
N TRP A 180 -15.00 -5.86 8.33
CA TRP A 180 -14.09 -5.02 9.11
C TRP A 180 -14.80 -4.08 10.08
N SER A 181 -16.13 -4.20 10.23
CA SER A 181 -16.93 -3.37 11.12
C SER A 181 -16.75 -1.86 10.87
N ALA A 182 -16.74 -1.46 9.59
CA ALA A 182 -16.61 -0.06 9.21
C ALA A 182 -17.76 0.76 9.82
N THR A 183 -17.41 1.78 10.61
CA THR A 183 -18.33 2.67 11.32
C THR A 183 -18.50 3.99 10.58
N LEU A 184 -17.43 4.50 9.96
CA LEU A 184 -17.43 5.76 9.22
C LEU A 184 -16.64 5.61 7.92
N LEU A 185 -17.26 6.00 6.81
CA LEU A 185 -16.63 6.06 5.50
C LEU A 185 -16.36 7.52 5.13
N LEU A 186 -15.10 7.82 4.80
CA LEU A 186 -14.66 9.10 4.29
C LEU A 186 -14.49 8.95 2.78
N THR A 187 -15.40 9.55 2.01
CA THR A 187 -15.43 9.49 0.53
C THR A 187 -15.05 10.81 -0.09
#